data_AF-A0A7C6T2J7-F1
#
_entry.id   AF-A0A7C6T2J7-F1
#
_cell.length_a   1.000
_cell.length_b   1.000
_cell.length_c   1.000
_cell.angle_alpha   90.00
_cell.angle_beta   90.00
_cell.angle_gamma   90.00
#
_symmetry.space_group_name_H-M   'P 1'
#
loop_
_entity.id
_entity.type
_entity.pdbx_description
1 polymer ?
#
loop_
_entity_poly.entity_id
_entity_poly.type
_entity_poly.pdbx_seq_one_letter_code
_entity_poly.pdbx_strand_id
1 'polypeptide(L)'
;MLNEKLIEVLTSPPDGALTIVTEGPDGPHLANSWNSYVTVIDNRLIMPAGGFQKTGENLRLNPKVRLSVANREVQGLSYKGTGF
;
A
#
# COMPACT_ATOMS: atom_id res chain seq x y z
N MET A 1 -3.13 10.20 -13.69
CA MET A 1 -2.14 10.60 -12.68
C MET A 1 -2.57 10.05 -11.32
N LEU A 2 -1.62 9.61 -10.50
CA LEU A 2 -1.83 9.16 -9.14
C LEU A 2 -2.28 10.36 -8.33
N ASN A 3 -3.16 10.13 -7.36
CA ASN A 3 -3.68 11.19 -6.51
C ASN A 3 -2.52 11.81 -5.71
N GLU A 4 -2.35 13.14 -5.79
CA GLU A 4 -1.31 13.88 -5.06
C GLU A 4 -1.39 13.64 -3.55
N LYS A 5 -2.62 13.51 -3.02
CA LYS A 5 -2.87 13.24 -1.62
C LYS A 5 -2.43 11.83 -1.20
N LEU A 6 -2.54 10.86 -2.10
CA LEU A 6 -2.00 9.52 -1.86
C LEU A 6 -0.47 9.56 -1.80
N ILE A 7 0.17 10.34 -2.68
CA ILE A 7 1.63 10.52 -2.67
C ILE A 7 2.06 11.19 -1.35
N GLU A 8 1.32 12.20 -0.88
CA GLU A 8 1.57 12.86 0.41
C GLU A 8 1.49 11.85 1.58
N VAL A 9 0.47 10.99 1.61
CA VAL A 9 0.32 9.92 2.62
C VAL A 9 1.49 8.95 2.62
N LEU A 10 1.97 8.55 1.44
CA LEU A 10 3.06 7.59 1.28
C LEU A 10 4.44 8.14 1.68
N THR A 11 4.64 9.46 1.61
CA THR A 11 5.98 10.07 1.71
C THR A 11 6.19 10.92 2.96
N SER A 12 5.12 11.30 3.66
CA SER A 12 5.21 12.16 4.85
C SER A 12 5.73 11.37 6.07
N PRO A 13 6.62 11.94 6.90
CA PRO A 13 6.97 11.35 8.20
C PRO A 13 5.88 11.62 9.26
N PRO A 14 5.76 10.77 10.29
CA PRO A 14 6.50 9.52 10.49
C PRO A 14 6.05 8.46 9.48
N ASP A 15 6.90 7.45 9.29
CA ASP A 15 6.57 6.32 8.43
C ASP A 15 5.34 5.55 8.94
N GLY A 16 4.68 4.84 8.03
CA GLY A 16 3.44 4.11 8.31
C GLY A 16 3.48 2.71 7.70
N ALA A 17 2.79 1.77 8.33
CA ALA A 17 2.61 0.44 7.77
C ALA A 17 1.69 0.51 6.55
N LEU A 18 2.11 -0.14 5.47
CA LEU A 18 1.30 -0.39 4.28
C LEU A 18 0.81 -1.84 4.34
N THR A 19 -0.49 -2.05 4.17
CA THR A 19 -1.08 -3.40 4.09
C THR A 19 -1.37 -3.76 2.66
N ILE A 20 -0.92 -4.95 2.26
CA ILE A 20 -1.16 -5.56 0.96
C ILE A 20 -2.16 -6.70 1.16
N VAL A 21 -3.30 -6.63 0.49
CA VAL A 21 -4.34 -7.66 0.54
C VAL A 21 -4.44 -8.34 -0.82
N THR A 22 -4.36 -9.66 -0.82
CA THR A 22 -4.53 -10.51 -2.01
C THR A 22 -5.52 -11.62 -1.73
N GLU A 23 -6.23 -12.08 -2.76
CA GLU A 23 -7.22 -13.14 -2.61
C GLU A 23 -6.57 -14.48 -2.96
N GLY A 24 -6.53 -15.38 -1.97
CA GLY A 24 -6.12 -16.77 -2.13
C GLY A 24 -7.33 -17.70 -2.24
N PRO A 25 -7.09 -19.00 -2.52
CA PRO A 25 -8.15 -20.01 -2.60
C PRO A 25 -8.90 -20.19 -1.28
N ASP A 26 -8.22 -19.98 -0.14
CA ASP A 26 -8.77 -20.13 1.21
C ASP A 26 -9.30 -18.80 1.79
N GLY A 27 -9.40 -17.76 0.97
CA GLY A 27 -9.82 -16.41 1.37
C GLY A 27 -8.70 -15.36 1.30
N PRO A 28 -8.92 -14.16 1.88
CA PRO A 28 -7.97 -13.05 1.79
C PRO A 28 -6.70 -13.34 2.61
N HIS A 29 -5.57 -12.96 2.03
CA HIS A 29 -4.25 -13.01 2.64
C HIS A 29 -3.70 -11.59 2.78
N LEU A 30 -3.15 -11.29 3.96
CA LEU A 30 -2.56 -10.00 4.28
C LEU A 30 -1.04 -10.15 4.43
N ALA A 31 -0.33 -9.19 3.86
CA ALA A 31 1.09 -8.98 4.10
C ALA A 31 1.34 -7.48 4.32
N ASN A 32 2.50 -7.11 4.84
CA ASN A 32 2.83 -5.72 5.13
C ASN A 32 4.14 -5.28 4.48
N SER A 33 4.22 -3.97 4.27
CA SER A 33 5.42 -3.22 3.93
C SER A 33 5.36 -1.86 4.65
N TRP A 34 6.19 -0.91 4.24
CA TRP A 34 6.23 0.46 4.74
C TRP A 34 5.82 1.45 3.65
N ASN A 35 5.17 2.55 4.04
CA ASN A 35 4.86 3.66 3.13
C ASN A 35 6.16 4.19 2.48
N SER A 36 7.22 4.37 3.29
CA SER A 36 8.53 4.84 2.82
C SER A 36 9.21 3.93 1.79
N TYR A 37 8.78 2.68 1.65
CA TYR A 37 9.35 1.73 0.69
C TYR A 37 8.69 1.83 -0.70
N VAL A 38 7.65 2.64 -0.85
CA VAL A 38 6.96 2.81 -2.14
C VAL A 38 7.68 3.84 -3.00
N THR A 39 8.10 3.42 -4.19
CA THR A 39 8.59 4.31 -5.25
C THR A 39 7.51 4.48 -6.32
N VAL A 40 7.24 5.73 -6.73
CA VAL A 40 6.29 6.01 -7.81
C VAL A 40 7.04 6.18 -9.13
N ILE A 41 6.77 5.32 -10.12
CA ILE A 41 7.38 5.38 -11.47
C ILE A 41 6.26 5.27 -12.50
N ASP A 42 6.17 6.21 -13.45
CA ASP A 42 5.18 6.18 -14.54
C ASP A 42 3.75 5.84 -14.08
N ASN A 43 3.32 6.48 -12.98
CA ASN A 43 2.00 6.27 -12.39
C ASN A 43 1.77 4.88 -11.75
N ARG A 44 2.85 4.18 -11.40
CA ARG A 44 2.83 2.85 -10.77
C ARG A 44 3.52 2.91 -9.41
N LEU A 45 2.99 2.15 -8.45
CA LEU A 45 3.62 1.93 -7.16
C LEU A 45 4.55 0.73 -7.26
N ILE A 46 5.84 0.95 -7.03
CA ILE A 46 6.88 -0.08 -7.01
C ILE A 46 7.32 -0.29 -5.56
N MET A 47 7.35 -1.55 -5.12
CA MET A 47 7.70 -1.93 -3.76
C MET A 47 8.73 -3.06 -3.77
N PRO A 48 9.68 -3.09 -2.82
CA PRO A 48 10.57 -4.23 -2.65
C PRO A 48 9.77 -5.47 -2.24
N ALA A 49 10.08 -6.62 -2.86
CA ALA A 49 9.37 -7.87 -2.63
C ALA A 49 10.28 -8.94 -2.02
N GLY A 50 10.35 -8.97 -0.68
CA GLY A 50 11.00 -10.03 0.09
C GLY A 50 9.98 -10.79 0.93
N GLY A 51 10.01 -12.13 0.93
CA GLY A 51 9.12 -12.96 1.76
C GLY A 51 7.67 -13.09 1.26
N PHE A 52 7.29 -12.45 0.16
CA PHE A 52 5.94 -12.48 -0.42
C PHE A 52 5.60 -13.76 -1.21
N GLN A 53 5.96 -14.94 -0.69
CA GLN A 53 5.71 -16.22 -1.38
C GLN A 53 4.21 -16.46 -1.61
N LYS A 54 3.40 -16.42 -0.54
CA LYS A 54 1.94 -16.63 -0.62
C LYS A 54 1.24 -15.53 -1.42
N THR A 55 1.63 -14.26 -1.21
CA THR A 55 1.16 -13.13 -2.02
C THR A 55 1.46 -13.37 -3.51
N GLY A 56 2.65 -13.83 -3.86
CA GLY A 56 3.04 -14.14 -5.23
C GLY A 56 2.23 -15.29 -5.84
N GLU A 57 1.95 -16.34 -5.07
CA GLU A 57 1.04 -17.43 -5.48
C GLU A 57 -0.38 -16.91 -5.75
N ASN A 58 -0.94 -16.12 -4.84
CA ASN A 58 -2.26 -15.52 -4.99
C ASN A 58 -2.33 -14.64 -6.25
N LEU A 59 -1.31 -13.80 -6.48
CA LEU A 59 -1.26 -12.90 -7.63
C LEU A 59 -1.16 -13.62 -8.99
N ARG A 60 -0.63 -14.85 -9.04
CA ARG A 60 -0.66 -15.68 -10.26
C ARG A 60 -2.07 -16.13 -10.63
N LEU A 61 -2.94 -16.34 -9.63
CA LEU A 61 -4.33 -16.76 -9.83
C LEU A 61 -5.25 -15.56 -10.03
N ASN A 62 -5.03 -14.48 -9.28
CA ASN A 62 -5.77 -13.23 -9.36
C ASN A 62 -4.82 -12.04 -9.19
N PRO A 63 -4.52 -11.29 -10.27
CA PRO A 63 -3.53 -10.21 -10.23
C PRO A 63 -4.05 -8.93 -9.55
N LYS A 64 -5.28 -8.93 -9.02
CA LYS A 64 -5.82 -7.80 -8.28
C LYS A 64 -5.27 -7.78 -6.86
N VAL A 65 -4.92 -6.58 -6.42
CA VAL A 65 -4.45 -6.29 -5.06
C VAL A 65 -5.27 -5.14 -4.50
N ARG A 66 -5.51 -5.15 -3.19
CA ARG A 66 -5.97 -3.96 -2.46
C ARG A 66 -4.86 -3.51 -1.53
N LEU A 67 -4.66 -2.21 -1.46
CA LEU A 67 -3.71 -1.60 -0.53
C LEU A 67 -4.50 -0.82 0.51
N SER A 68 -3.98 -0.79 1.73
CA SER A 68 -4.40 0.16 2.75
C SER A 68 -3.18 0.90 3.26
N VAL A 69 -3.24 2.22 3.19
CA VAL A 69 -2.16 3.12 3.63
C VAL A 69 -2.76 4.27 4.42
N ALA A 70 -2.03 4.73 5.43
CA ALA A 70 -2.45 5.89 6.20
C ALA A 70 -1.24 6.66 6.74
N ASN A 71 -1.47 7.93 7.03
CA ASN A 71 -0.50 8.80 7.69
C ASN A 71 -1.22 9.74 8.65
N ARG A 72 -0.71 9.83 9.89
CA ARG A 72 -1.32 10.64 10.94
C ARG A 72 -1.05 12.14 10.80
N GLU A 73 0.02 12.53 10.12
CA GLU A 73 0.40 13.94 9.98
C GLU A 73 -0.18 14.62 8.74
N VAL A 74 -0.68 13.83 7.79
CA VAL A 74 -1.30 14.33 6.56
C VAL A 74 -2.73 14.82 6.83
N GLN A 75 -3.00 16.08 6.49
CA GLN A 75 -4.30 16.73 6.71
C GLN A 75 -5.42 16.01 5.96
N GLY A 76 -6.42 15.50 6.69
CA GLY A 76 -7.64 14.91 6.15
C GLY A 76 -8.74 15.95 5.93
N LEU A 77 -9.99 15.47 5.79
CA LEU A 77 -11.15 16.32 5.51
C LEU A 77 -11.41 17.37 6.60
N SER A 78 -11.16 17.03 7.87
CA SER A 78 -11.46 17.91 9.01
C SER A 78 -10.28 18.07 9.98
N TYR A 79 -9.41 17.08 10.08
CA TYR A 79 -8.27 17.07 11.00
C TYR A 79 -7.10 16.26 10.41
N LYS A 80 -5.94 16.33 11.05
CA LYS A 80 -4.76 15.53 10.69
C LYS A 80 -5.05 14.02 10.82
N GLY A 81 -4.65 13.27 9.81
CA GLY A 81 -4.95 11.85 9.67
C GLY A 81 -5.68 11.60 8.36
N THR A 82 -4.99 10.96 7.41
CA THR A 82 -5.55 10.59 6.11
C THR A 82 -5.16 9.15 5.77
N GLY A 83 -6.09 8.40 5.20
CA GLY A 83 -5.85 7.06 4.68
C GLY A 83 -6.53 6.83 3.33
N PHE A 84 -6.05 5.80 2.63
CA PHE A 84 -6.53 5.34 1.33
C PHE A 84 -6.73 3.82 1.34
#